data_AF-A0A7C1B712-F1
#
_entry.id   AF-A0A7C1B712-F1
#
_cell.length_a   1.000
_cell.length_b   1.000
_cell.length_c   1.000
_cell.angle_alpha   90.00
_cell.angle_beta   90.00
_cell.angle_gamma   90.00
#
_symmetry.space_group_name_H-M   'P 1'
#
loop_
_entity.id
_entity.type
_entity.pdbx_description
1 polymer ?
#
loop_
_entity_poly.entity_id
_entity_poly.type
_entity_poly.pdbx_seq_one_letter_code
_entity_poly.pdbx_strand_id
1 'polypeptide(L)'
;MVIFREIRVITKEVNIVMLINKTIYLLMVVIAFLGLVYAGDYDSDLKDEEKDKGMDYTTTMVWLGMDPGGRPAGMGKAFTSISDDANATYWNPAGLGFLQMREVNFMHEPRSFEGGNDDLGGMFYDFASFVFPAGKLGNLGIGFLYHDHGKSEARDDQGNLIGIIHSYAFSPSISIGRMITKTISVGTTFRYAYEHLTDDAKMNTYAFDFGFLMRPEFAKGRFGYAFVLKNIGE
;
A
#
# COMPACT_ATOMS: atom_id res chain seq x y z
N MET A 1 -18.77 51.21 -7.17
CA MET A 1 -17.32 50.86 -7.23
C MET A 1 -16.91 49.78 -6.20
N VAL A 2 -17.82 48.92 -5.74
CA VAL A 2 -17.52 47.85 -4.74
C VAL A 2 -17.52 46.46 -5.41
N ILE A 3 -18.40 46.24 -6.39
CA ILE A 3 -18.57 44.96 -7.11
C ILE A 3 -17.30 44.53 -7.88
N PHE A 4 -16.54 45.47 -8.46
CA PHE A 4 -15.30 45.15 -9.17
C PHE A 4 -14.15 44.69 -8.26
N ARG A 5 -14.19 45.02 -6.97
CA ARG A 5 -13.14 44.64 -6.00
C ARG A 5 -13.31 43.18 -5.58
N GLU A 6 -14.55 42.72 -5.38
CA GLU A 6 -14.85 41.33 -5.03
C GLU A 6 -14.58 40.35 -6.19
N ILE A 7 -14.95 40.72 -7.43
CA ILE A 7 -14.67 39.90 -8.62
C ILE A 7 -13.17 39.67 -8.80
N ARG A 8 -12.33 40.65 -8.47
CA ARG A 8 -10.86 40.57 -8.59
C ARG A 8 -10.21 39.69 -7.52
N VAL A 9 -10.83 39.58 -6.35
CA VAL A 9 -10.39 38.68 -5.26
C VAL A 9 -10.80 37.24 -5.58
N ILE A 10 -12.04 37.02 -6.03
CA ILE A 10 -12.53 35.70 -6.42
C ILE A 10 -11.73 35.14 -7.61
N THR A 11 -11.44 35.97 -8.62
CA THR A 11 -10.60 35.53 -9.76
C THR A 11 -9.16 35.21 -9.36
N LYS A 12 -8.57 35.91 -8.38
CA LYS A 12 -7.25 35.56 -7.84
C LYS A 12 -7.26 34.26 -7.04
N GLU A 13 -8.26 34.03 -6.19
CA GLU A 13 -8.36 32.77 -5.43
C GLU A 13 -8.63 31.56 -6.33
N VAL A 14 -9.50 31.71 -7.33
CA VAL A 14 -9.76 30.67 -8.34
C VAL A 14 -8.48 30.34 -9.13
N ASN A 15 -7.66 31.34 -9.48
CA ASN A 15 -6.39 31.12 -10.16
C ASN A 15 -5.35 30.43 -9.26
N ILE A 16 -5.29 30.74 -7.97
CA ILE A 16 -4.38 30.07 -7.02
C ILE A 16 -4.77 28.61 -6.82
N VAL A 17 -6.05 28.31 -6.62
CA VAL A 17 -6.53 26.93 -6.48
C VAL A 17 -6.30 26.13 -7.76
N MET A 18 -6.52 26.74 -8.92
CA MET A 18 -6.27 26.11 -10.22
C MET A 18 -4.78 25.87 -10.47
N LEU A 19 -3.91 26.79 -10.03
CA LEU A 19 -2.47 26.66 -10.10
C LEU A 19 -1.97 25.54 -9.19
N ILE A 20 -2.46 25.47 -7.94
CA ILE A 20 -2.13 24.40 -7.00
C ILE A 20 -2.55 23.04 -7.56
N ASN A 21 -3.76 22.92 -8.12
CA ASN A 21 -4.22 21.68 -8.74
C ASN A 21 -3.35 21.27 -9.94
N LYS A 22 -2.93 22.23 -10.79
CA LYS A 22 -2.00 21.97 -11.90
C LYS A 22 -0.62 21.52 -11.40
N THR A 23 -0.09 22.15 -10.36
CA THR A 23 1.21 21.80 -9.78
C THR A 23 1.18 20.41 -9.14
N ILE A 24 0.10 20.06 -8.43
CA ILE A 24 -0.10 18.72 -7.86
C ILE A 24 -0.23 17.67 -8.97
N TYR A 25 -0.97 17.97 -10.04
CA TYR A 25 -1.08 17.09 -11.21
C TYR A 25 0.29 16.86 -11.86
N LEU A 26 1.08 17.92 -12.03
CA LEU A 26 2.42 17.84 -12.58
C LEU A 26 3.34 17.01 -11.66
N LEU A 27 3.28 17.19 -10.34
CA LEU A 27 4.03 16.38 -9.38
C LEU A 27 3.65 14.90 -9.45
N MET A 28 2.36 14.57 -9.50
CA MET A 28 1.91 13.18 -9.63
C MET A 28 2.35 12.55 -10.95
N VAL A 29 2.27 13.29 -12.07
CA VAL A 29 2.75 12.81 -13.37
C VAL A 29 4.26 12.63 -13.36
N VAL A 30 5.02 13.56 -12.77
CA VAL A 30 6.49 13.46 -12.66
C VAL A 30 6.89 12.28 -11.78
N ILE A 31 6.21 12.04 -10.66
CA ILE A 31 6.47 10.87 -9.78
C ILE A 31 6.15 9.57 -10.53
N ALA A 32 5.02 9.50 -11.24
CA ALA A 32 4.65 8.33 -12.04
C ALA A 32 5.65 8.10 -13.20
N PHE A 33 6.15 9.17 -13.83
CA PHE A 33 7.11 9.09 -14.93
C PHE A 33 8.51 8.71 -14.43
N LEU A 34 8.95 9.25 -13.29
CA LEU A 34 10.19 8.82 -12.63
C LEU A 34 10.13 7.35 -12.25
N GLY A 35 9.02 6.87 -11.69
CA GLY A 35 8.82 5.44 -11.42
C GLY A 35 8.92 4.56 -12.67
N LEU A 36 8.50 5.06 -13.84
CA LEU A 36 8.61 4.38 -15.13
C LEU A 36 10.03 4.43 -15.72
N VAL A 37 10.74 5.54 -15.54
CA VAL A 37 12.13 5.71 -16.01
C VAL A 37 13.09 4.83 -15.20
N TYR A 38 12.90 4.76 -13.88
CA TYR A 38 13.68 3.86 -13.02
C TYR A 38 13.37 2.37 -13.24
N ALA A 39 12.21 2.05 -13.80
CA ALA A 39 11.87 0.69 -14.21
C ALA A 39 12.50 0.28 -15.57
N GLY A 40 13.09 1.22 -16.32
CA GLY A 40 13.57 1.01 -17.69
C GLY A 40 15.08 0.85 -17.89
N ASP A 41 15.90 1.09 -16.86
CA ASP A 41 17.38 1.10 -16.94
C ASP A 41 18.01 -0.19 -16.37
N TYR A 42 17.48 -1.36 -16.75
CA TYR A 42 18.16 -2.64 -16.50
C TYR A 42 18.58 -3.26 -17.84
N ASP A 43 19.71 -2.78 -18.37
CA ASP A 43 20.41 -3.43 -19.48
C ASP A 43 21.40 -4.47 -18.94
N SER A 44 21.42 -5.56 -19.70
CA SER A 44 22.25 -6.74 -19.64
C SER A 44 23.74 -6.44 -19.74
N ASP A 45 24.49 -6.74 -18.68
CA ASP A 45 25.92 -7.02 -18.81
C ASP A 45 26.33 -8.13 -17.83
N LEU A 46 26.23 -9.36 -18.31
CA LEU A 46 26.89 -10.53 -17.74
C LEU A 46 28.37 -10.48 -18.13
N LYS A 47 29.25 -10.39 -17.14
CA LYS A 47 30.55 -11.08 -17.13
C LYS A 47 31.11 -11.20 -15.72
N ASP A 48 31.13 -12.46 -15.29
CA ASP A 48 32.16 -13.12 -14.48
C ASP A 48 32.66 -12.42 -13.22
N GLU A 49 32.02 -12.74 -12.08
CA GLU A 49 32.76 -13.18 -10.89
C GLU A 49 31.85 -14.01 -9.97
N GLU A 50 31.99 -15.32 -10.10
CA GLU A 50 31.39 -16.33 -9.24
C GLU A 50 32.12 -16.31 -7.89
N LYS A 51 31.54 -15.65 -6.88
CA LYS A 51 31.78 -15.93 -5.47
C LYS A 51 30.66 -15.33 -4.60
N ASP A 52 29.81 -16.24 -4.12
CA ASP A 52 29.10 -16.13 -2.84
C ASP A 52 28.11 -14.96 -2.68
N LYS A 53 27.17 -14.85 -3.61
CA LYS A 53 25.93 -14.09 -3.42
C LYS A 53 24.75 -15.01 -3.64
N GLY A 54 24.19 -15.53 -2.56
CA GLY A 54 22.89 -16.19 -2.58
C GLY A 54 21.84 -15.24 -3.17
N MET A 55 21.37 -15.57 -4.37
CA MET A 55 20.14 -15.11 -5.03
C MET A 55 19.74 -13.63 -4.83
N ASP A 56 20.43 -12.76 -5.57
CA ASP A 56 19.86 -11.47 -6.02
C ASP A 56 18.72 -11.79 -7.01
N TYR A 57 17.48 -11.86 -6.51
CA TYR A 57 16.16 -11.56 -7.12
C TYR A 57 15.08 -12.11 -6.17
N THR A 58 15.06 -11.62 -4.93
CA THR A 58 14.04 -12.00 -3.94
C THR A 58 13.01 -10.89 -3.89
N THR A 59 11.75 -11.18 -4.21
CA THR A 59 10.60 -10.33 -3.87
C THR A 59 10.72 -9.96 -2.39
N THR A 60 11.09 -8.70 -2.11
CA THR A 60 11.82 -8.35 -0.87
C THR A 60 11.09 -8.69 0.43
N MET A 61 9.77 -8.89 0.45
CA MET A 61 9.03 -9.47 1.58
C MET A 61 7.74 -10.14 1.10
N VAL A 62 7.67 -11.49 1.09
CA VAL A 62 6.52 -12.24 0.55
C VAL A 62 5.21 -11.90 1.26
N TRP A 63 5.27 -11.64 2.56
CA TRP A 63 4.10 -11.34 3.38
C TRP A 63 3.41 -10.01 3.05
N LEU A 64 4.09 -9.08 2.36
CA LEU A 64 3.45 -7.86 1.85
C LEU A 64 2.42 -8.15 0.76
N GLY A 65 2.55 -9.28 0.06
CA GLY A 65 1.58 -9.76 -0.93
C GLY A 65 0.39 -10.51 -0.31
N MET A 66 0.37 -10.72 1.00
CA MET A 66 -0.75 -11.38 1.68
C MET A 66 -1.91 -10.40 1.82
N ASP A 67 -2.99 -10.71 1.12
CA ASP A 67 -4.16 -9.85 1.04
C ASP A 67 -4.95 -9.78 2.36
N PRO A 68 -5.04 -8.60 3.01
CA PRO A 68 -5.77 -8.44 4.25
C PRO A 68 -7.25 -8.10 4.02
N GLY A 69 -8.04 -8.30 5.08
CA GLY A 69 -9.42 -7.85 5.19
C GLY A 69 -10.44 -8.96 4.91
N GLY A 70 -11.39 -9.13 5.84
CA GLY A 70 -12.41 -10.18 5.73
C GLY A 70 -13.37 -10.01 4.54
N ARG A 71 -13.75 -8.77 4.21
CA ARG A 71 -14.60 -8.49 3.04
C ARG A 71 -13.88 -8.80 1.72
N PRO A 72 -12.66 -8.29 1.45
CA PRO A 72 -11.89 -8.72 0.29
C PRO A 72 -11.66 -10.23 0.23
N ALA A 73 -11.35 -10.89 1.35
CA ALA A 73 -11.16 -12.33 1.42
C ALA A 73 -12.45 -13.10 1.02
N GLY A 74 -13.60 -12.70 1.56
CA GLY A 74 -14.91 -13.29 1.21
C GLY A 74 -15.32 -13.08 -0.26
N MET A 75 -14.69 -12.13 -0.95
CA MET A 75 -14.88 -11.88 -2.38
C MET A 75 -13.83 -12.59 -3.26
N GLY A 76 -13.07 -13.53 -2.69
CA GLY A 76 -12.01 -14.22 -3.43
C GLY A 76 -10.93 -13.26 -3.91
N LYS A 77 -10.62 -12.23 -3.12
CA LYS A 77 -9.58 -11.21 -3.41
C LYS A 77 -9.91 -10.29 -4.59
N ALA A 78 -11.13 -10.31 -5.11
CA ALA A 78 -11.59 -9.44 -6.20
C ALA A 78 -12.07 -8.06 -5.68
N PHE A 79 -11.15 -7.23 -5.19
CA PHE A 79 -11.53 -5.99 -4.46
C PHE A 79 -11.06 -4.66 -5.09
N THR A 80 -10.17 -4.68 -6.09
CA THR A 80 -9.51 -3.47 -6.63
C THR A 80 -10.47 -2.41 -7.18
N SER A 81 -11.58 -2.80 -7.82
CA SER A 81 -12.57 -1.87 -8.41
C SER A 81 -13.69 -1.45 -7.47
N ILE A 82 -13.79 -2.10 -6.32
CA ILE A 82 -14.82 -1.89 -5.30
C ILE A 82 -14.21 -1.47 -3.96
N SER A 83 -12.96 -1.01 -3.97
CA SER A 83 -12.25 -0.53 -2.78
C SER A 83 -12.89 0.76 -2.27
N ASP A 84 -14.04 0.65 -1.63
CA ASP A 84 -14.84 1.77 -1.13
C ASP A 84 -15.05 1.72 0.37
N ASP A 85 -14.06 1.17 1.07
CA ASP A 85 -14.00 1.15 2.52
C ASP A 85 -12.54 1.34 3.02
N ALA A 86 -12.33 1.23 4.33
CA ALA A 86 -10.99 1.33 4.94
C ALA A 86 -9.94 0.35 4.37
N ASN A 87 -10.35 -0.78 3.77
CA ASN A 87 -9.42 -1.71 3.11
C ASN A 87 -8.76 -1.09 1.86
N ALA A 88 -9.29 0.03 1.33
CA ALA A 88 -8.69 0.76 0.20
C ALA A 88 -7.23 1.18 0.45
N THR A 89 -6.83 1.35 1.73
CA THR A 89 -5.45 1.65 2.13
C THR A 89 -4.43 0.59 1.71
N TYR A 90 -4.85 -0.68 1.58
CA TYR A 90 -4.04 -1.77 1.03
C TYR A 90 -4.41 -2.09 -0.42
N TRP A 91 -5.70 -2.11 -0.75
CA TRP A 91 -6.18 -2.68 -2.01
C TRP A 91 -6.07 -1.74 -3.20
N ASN A 92 -6.53 -0.49 -3.05
CA ASN A 92 -6.45 0.52 -4.09
C ASN A 92 -6.65 1.91 -3.46
N PRO A 93 -5.59 2.72 -3.30
CA PRO A 93 -5.71 4.03 -2.68
C PRO A 93 -6.59 5.00 -3.48
N ALA A 94 -6.83 4.77 -4.78
CA ALA A 94 -7.81 5.55 -5.53
C ALA A 94 -9.24 5.37 -5.02
N GLY A 95 -9.53 4.24 -4.38
CA GLY A 95 -10.76 3.99 -3.67
C GLY A 95 -11.11 5.06 -2.64
N LEU A 96 -10.08 5.57 -1.94
CA LEU A 96 -10.23 6.57 -0.90
C LEU A 96 -10.94 7.82 -1.42
N GLY A 97 -10.73 8.23 -2.68
CA GLY A 97 -11.34 9.44 -3.21
C GLY A 97 -12.88 9.43 -3.24
N PHE A 98 -13.52 8.26 -3.21
CA PHE A 98 -14.98 8.14 -3.19
C PHE A 98 -15.58 8.02 -1.78
N LEU A 99 -14.76 7.86 -0.74
CA LEU A 99 -15.23 7.76 0.63
C LEU A 99 -15.81 9.09 1.13
N GLN A 100 -16.89 9.00 1.90
CA GLN A 100 -17.59 10.18 2.43
C GLN A 100 -17.52 10.27 3.95
N MET A 101 -17.19 9.16 4.61
CA MET A 101 -17.21 9.04 6.06
C MET A 101 -15.87 8.52 6.57
N ARG A 102 -15.66 8.68 7.89
CA ARG A 102 -14.55 8.03 8.57
C ARG A 102 -14.87 6.56 8.71
N GLU A 103 -13.88 5.72 8.48
CA GLU A 103 -14.03 4.27 8.60
C GLU A 103 -12.81 3.69 9.28
N VAL A 104 -13.05 2.62 10.03
CA VAL A 104 -12.01 1.83 10.68
C VAL A 104 -12.25 0.37 10.37
N ASN A 105 -11.18 -0.37 10.13
CA ASN A 105 -11.24 -1.80 9.88
C ASN A 105 -10.12 -2.50 10.62
N PHE A 106 -10.45 -3.63 11.22
CA PHE A 106 -9.52 -4.51 11.92
C PHE A 106 -9.74 -5.94 11.44
N MET A 107 -8.66 -6.66 11.24
CA MET A 107 -8.64 -8.05 10.85
C MET A 107 -7.56 -8.76 11.67
N HIS A 108 -7.90 -9.95 12.13
CA HIS A 108 -6.99 -10.91 12.74
C HIS A 108 -7.19 -12.25 12.04
N GLU A 109 -6.12 -12.82 11.51
CA GLU A 109 -6.12 -14.10 10.81
C GLU A 109 -5.11 -15.05 11.49
N PRO A 110 -5.58 -16.01 12.30
CA PRO A 110 -4.71 -17.04 12.84
C PRO A 110 -4.25 -17.98 11.71
N ARG A 111 -2.94 -18.25 11.67
CA ARG A 111 -2.22 -18.94 10.59
C ARG A 111 -1.43 -20.16 11.07
N SER A 112 -1.80 -20.71 12.22
CA SER A 112 -1.21 -21.90 12.86
C SER A 112 -0.82 -23.04 11.92
N PHE A 113 -1.61 -23.32 10.88
CA PHE A 113 -1.36 -24.43 9.96
C PHE A 113 -0.24 -24.21 8.93
N GLU A 114 0.34 -23.01 8.83
CA GLU A 114 1.30 -22.64 7.76
C GLU A 114 2.78 -22.84 8.14
N GLY A 115 3.10 -23.46 9.28
CA GLY A 115 4.48 -23.86 9.62
C GLY A 115 5.11 -23.23 10.86
N GLY A 116 4.31 -22.70 11.79
CA GLY A 116 4.78 -22.34 13.13
C GLY A 116 4.70 -23.53 14.08
N ASN A 117 5.51 -23.54 15.15
CA ASN A 117 5.24 -24.45 16.27
C ASN A 117 3.99 -23.95 17.00
N ASP A 118 2.86 -24.59 16.73
CA ASP A 118 1.59 -24.29 17.40
C ASP A 118 1.69 -24.38 18.93
N ASP A 119 2.52 -25.30 19.42
CA ASP A 119 2.84 -25.44 20.84
C ASP A 119 3.59 -24.23 21.43
N LEU A 120 4.20 -23.39 20.59
CA LEU A 120 5.00 -22.23 21.01
C LEU A 120 4.32 -20.87 20.75
N GLY A 121 3.10 -20.86 20.19
CA GLY A 121 2.29 -19.64 20.04
C GLY A 121 1.66 -19.42 18.68
N GLY A 122 1.86 -20.31 17.70
CA GLY A 122 1.27 -20.21 16.35
C GLY A 122 1.71 -18.96 15.57
N MET A 123 1.18 -18.81 14.36
CA MET A 123 1.41 -17.65 13.50
C MET A 123 0.11 -16.86 13.36
N PHE A 124 0.18 -15.56 13.09
CA PHE A 124 -1.00 -14.77 12.78
C PHE A 124 -0.69 -13.55 11.92
N TYR A 125 -1.69 -13.11 11.16
CA TYR A 125 -1.61 -11.96 10.28
C TYR A 125 -2.70 -10.95 10.65
N ASP A 126 -2.28 -9.74 11.00
CA ASP A 126 -3.15 -8.67 11.47
C ASP A 126 -3.13 -7.50 10.50
N PHE A 127 -4.29 -6.88 10.34
CA PHE A 127 -4.43 -5.65 9.58
C PHE A 127 -5.34 -4.67 10.32
N ALA A 128 -4.86 -3.45 10.48
CA ALA A 128 -5.65 -2.33 10.95
C ALA A 128 -5.60 -1.20 9.92
N SER A 129 -6.72 -0.54 9.70
CA SER A 129 -6.76 0.64 8.84
C SER A 129 -7.77 1.66 9.34
N PHE A 130 -7.45 2.92 9.10
CA PHE A 130 -8.31 4.05 9.42
C PHE A 130 -8.29 5.02 8.25
N VAL A 131 -9.47 5.46 7.83
CA VAL A 131 -9.63 6.45 6.77
C VAL A 131 -10.37 7.66 7.31
N PHE A 132 -9.89 8.84 6.93
CA PHE A 132 -10.54 10.10 7.25
C PHE A 132 -10.68 10.98 6.01
N PRO A 133 -11.88 11.54 5.77
CA PRO A 133 -12.08 12.53 4.71
C PRO A 133 -11.36 13.85 5.03
N ALA A 134 -10.42 14.26 4.18
CA ALA A 134 -9.59 15.48 4.36
C ALA A 134 -10.06 16.65 3.47
N GLY A 135 -11.32 16.63 3.03
CA GLY A 135 -11.96 17.69 2.27
C GLY A 135 -11.28 17.94 0.91
N LYS A 136 -10.80 19.17 0.68
CA LYS A 136 -10.23 19.58 -0.61
C LYS A 136 -8.90 18.88 -0.95
N LEU A 137 -8.21 18.30 0.03
CA LEU A 137 -6.96 17.55 -0.19
C LEU A 137 -7.22 16.15 -0.76
N GLY A 138 -8.46 15.67 -0.69
CA GLY A 138 -8.81 14.25 -0.90
C GLY A 138 -9.09 13.58 0.44
N ASN A 139 -8.95 12.27 0.48
CA ASN A 139 -9.14 11.46 1.66
C ASN A 139 -7.83 10.76 2.01
N LEU A 140 -7.53 10.72 3.31
CA LEU A 140 -6.30 10.17 3.85
C LEU A 140 -6.61 8.86 4.55
N GLY A 141 -5.70 7.90 4.39
CA GLY A 141 -5.77 6.60 5.04
C GLY A 141 -4.47 6.29 5.74
N ILE A 142 -4.56 5.57 6.86
CA ILE A 142 -3.44 4.97 7.55
C ILE A 142 -3.73 3.47 7.59
N GLY A 143 -2.74 2.65 7.24
CA GLY A 143 -2.82 1.20 7.32
C GLY A 143 -1.65 0.65 8.11
N PHE A 144 -1.87 -0.42 8.85
CA PHE A 144 -0.85 -1.13 9.59
C PHE A 144 -1.04 -2.63 9.38
N LEU A 145 0.00 -3.29 8.90
CA LEU A 145 0.09 -4.74 8.81
C LEU A 145 1.07 -5.25 9.86
N TYR A 146 0.73 -6.38 10.46
CA TYR A 146 1.63 -7.11 11.35
C TYR A 146 1.54 -8.60 11.02
N HIS A 147 2.68 -9.25 10.87
CA HIS A 147 2.77 -10.67 10.64
C HIS A 147 3.65 -11.29 11.72
N ASP A 148 3.06 -12.13 12.56
CA ASP A 148 3.84 -12.98 13.45
C ASP A 148 4.11 -14.30 12.74
N HIS A 149 5.39 -14.58 12.47
CA HIS A 149 5.83 -15.86 11.91
C HIS A 149 5.96 -16.93 13.00
N GLY A 150 5.60 -16.62 14.24
CA GLY A 150 5.67 -17.55 15.36
C GLY A 150 7.10 -17.83 15.80
N LYS A 151 7.22 -18.87 16.63
CA LYS A 151 8.48 -19.28 17.22
C LYS A 151 8.99 -20.58 16.61
N SER A 152 10.27 -20.60 16.29
CA SER A 152 10.96 -21.75 15.71
C SER A 152 12.10 -22.21 16.62
N GLU A 153 12.26 -23.51 16.73
CA GLU A 153 13.41 -24.10 17.42
C GLU A 153 14.65 -23.97 16.54
N ALA A 154 15.70 -23.36 17.07
CA ALA A 154 17.01 -23.37 16.45
C ALA A 154 17.76 -24.63 16.90
N ARG A 155 18.30 -25.38 15.95
CA ARG A 155 19.09 -26.60 16.20
C ARG A 155 20.44 -26.52 15.50
N ASP A 156 21.47 -27.07 16.12
CA ASP A 156 22.79 -27.21 15.51
C ASP A 156 22.82 -28.35 14.46
N ASP A 157 23.96 -28.51 13.77
CA ASP A 157 24.16 -29.55 12.75
C ASP A 157 24.06 -30.99 13.31
N GLN A 158 24.11 -31.14 14.64
CA GLN A 158 23.94 -32.42 15.34
C GLN A 158 22.50 -32.62 15.83
N GLY A 159 21.61 -31.66 15.60
CA GLY A 159 20.20 -31.68 15.99
C GLY A 159 19.93 -31.25 17.43
N ASN A 160 20.93 -30.77 18.17
CA ASN A 160 20.75 -30.27 19.54
C ASN A 160 20.03 -28.92 19.51
N LEU A 161 19.07 -28.74 20.42
CA LEU A 161 18.37 -27.47 20.58
C LEU A 161 19.34 -26.40 21.12
N ILE A 162 19.55 -25.33 20.35
CA ILE A 162 20.42 -24.21 20.72
C ILE A 162 19.63 -22.96 21.14
N GLY A 163 18.32 -22.91 20.83
CA GLY A 163 17.46 -21.82 21.29
C GLY A 163 16.10 -21.79 20.60
N ILE A 164 15.35 -20.73 20.87
CA ILE A 164 14.08 -20.42 20.21
C ILE A 164 14.22 -19.07 19.52
N ILE A 165 13.92 -19.03 18.23
CA ILE A 165 13.90 -17.83 17.41
C ILE A 165 12.45 -17.36 17.32
N HIS A 166 12.20 -16.08 17.55
CA HIS A 166 10.91 -15.43 17.29
C HIS A 166 11.03 -14.50 16.09
N SER A 167 10.19 -14.74 15.09
CA SER A 167 10.23 -14.02 13.83
C SER A 167 8.93 -13.23 13.65
N TYR A 168 9.04 -11.97 13.24
CA TYR A 168 7.90 -11.08 13.07
C TYR A 168 8.19 -10.01 12.03
N ALA A 169 7.14 -9.43 11.47
CA ALA A 169 7.22 -8.36 10.51
C ALA A 169 6.09 -7.35 10.71
N PHE A 170 6.33 -6.09 10.34
CA PHE A 170 5.31 -5.05 10.40
C PHE A 170 5.44 -4.04 9.27
N SER A 171 4.33 -3.46 8.85
CA SER A 171 4.29 -2.46 7.79
C SER A 171 3.25 -1.37 8.05
N PRO A 172 3.66 -0.20 8.58
CA PRO A 172 2.85 1.01 8.53
C PRO A 172 2.81 1.58 7.12
N SER A 173 1.69 2.20 6.81
CA SER A 173 1.44 2.85 5.52
C SER A 173 0.56 4.07 5.68
N ILE A 174 0.77 5.04 4.78
CA ILE A 174 -0.05 6.24 4.66
C ILE A 174 -0.49 6.34 3.21
N SER A 175 -1.78 6.54 3.02
CA SER A 175 -2.43 6.59 1.72
C SER A 175 -3.16 7.91 1.53
N ILE A 176 -3.18 8.41 0.29
CA ILE A 176 -4.04 9.51 -0.11
C ILE A 176 -4.76 9.14 -1.40
N GLY A 177 -6.06 9.42 -1.47
CA GLY A 177 -6.82 9.26 -2.69
C GLY A 177 -7.79 10.41 -2.90
N ARG A 178 -7.99 10.78 -4.16
CA ARG A 178 -8.77 11.96 -4.52
C ARG A 178 -9.47 11.78 -5.85
N MET A 179 -10.74 12.17 -5.87
CA MET A 179 -11.49 12.39 -7.10
C MET A 179 -10.87 13.54 -7.92
N ILE A 180 -10.43 13.21 -9.13
CA ILE A 180 -9.99 14.17 -10.15
C ILE A 180 -11.19 14.67 -10.95
N THR A 181 -12.16 13.78 -11.19
CA THR A 181 -13.47 14.12 -11.76
C THR A 181 -14.57 13.49 -10.92
N LYS A 182 -15.84 13.71 -11.27
CA LYS A 182 -16.97 13.03 -10.61
C LYS A 182 -16.95 11.50 -10.77
N THR A 183 -16.17 11.00 -11.72
CA THR A 183 -16.14 9.58 -12.09
C THR A 183 -14.76 8.96 -11.92
N ILE A 184 -13.68 9.74 -11.87
CA ILE A 184 -12.30 9.27 -11.81
C ILE A 184 -11.67 9.70 -10.50
N SER A 185 -11.05 8.73 -9.82
CA SER A 185 -10.21 8.91 -8.66
C SER A 185 -8.84 8.32 -8.90
N VAL A 186 -7.83 8.94 -8.31
CA VAL A 186 -6.46 8.44 -8.26
C VAL A 186 -6.00 8.41 -6.82
N GLY A 187 -5.01 7.59 -6.52
CA GLY A 187 -4.42 7.58 -5.19
C GLY A 187 -3.03 6.99 -5.17
N THR A 188 -2.35 7.20 -4.06
CA THR A 188 -1.04 6.62 -3.80
C THR A 188 -0.92 6.21 -2.34
N THR A 189 -0.08 5.23 -2.09
CA THR A 189 0.29 4.78 -0.74
C THR A 189 1.81 4.81 -0.63
N PHE A 190 2.32 5.33 0.47
CA PHE A 190 3.68 5.06 0.91
C PHE A 190 3.66 4.03 2.03
N ARG A 191 4.60 3.10 1.98
CA ARG A 191 4.70 1.97 2.88
C ARG A 191 6.15 1.81 3.35
N TYR A 192 6.32 1.59 4.64
CA TYR A 192 7.55 1.05 5.21
C TYR A 192 7.24 -0.38 5.62
N ALA A 193 8.19 -1.29 5.44
CA ALA A 193 8.08 -2.63 5.98
C ALA A 193 9.40 -3.03 6.64
N TYR A 194 9.29 -3.74 7.76
CA TYR A 194 10.39 -4.26 8.53
C TYR A 194 10.11 -5.72 8.84
N GLU A 195 11.13 -6.56 8.73
CA GLU A 195 11.07 -7.98 9.02
C GLU A 195 12.27 -8.38 9.89
N HIS A 196 11.97 -9.08 10.97
CA HIS A 196 12.91 -9.73 11.85
C HIS A 196 12.75 -11.23 11.69
N LEU A 197 13.71 -11.89 11.04
CA LEU A 197 13.74 -13.36 10.94
C LEU A 197 14.55 -13.94 12.10
N THR A 198 15.76 -13.43 12.32
CA THR A 198 16.61 -13.78 13.47
C THR A 198 17.45 -12.56 13.87
N ASP A 199 18.22 -12.66 14.95
CA ASP A 199 19.06 -11.56 15.47
C ASP A 199 20.03 -11.01 14.41
N ASP A 200 20.51 -11.89 13.53
CA ASP A 200 21.43 -11.57 12.43
C ASP A 200 20.74 -11.34 11.06
N ALA A 201 19.44 -11.61 10.96
CA ALA A 201 18.69 -11.50 9.70
C ALA A 201 17.50 -10.56 9.88
N LYS A 202 17.74 -9.29 9.56
CA LYS A 202 16.77 -8.20 9.61
C LYS A 202 16.74 -7.51 8.26
N MET A 203 15.55 -7.12 7.83
CA MET A 203 15.35 -6.46 6.55
C MET A 203 14.35 -5.32 6.69
N ASN A 204 14.56 -4.26 5.93
CA ASN A 204 13.59 -3.19 5.79
C ASN A 204 13.48 -2.78 4.33
N THR A 205 12.28 -2.34 3.93
CA THR A 205 11.99 -1.91 2.56
C THR A 205 11.02 -0.73 2.58
N TYR A 206 11.09 0.08 1.54
CA TYR A 206 10.14 1.15 1.27
C TYR A 206 9.41 0.87 -0.03
N ALA A 207 8.11 1.07 -0.02
CA ALA A 207 7.25 0.75 -1.14
C ALA A 207 6.26 1.88 -1.43
N PHE A 208 5.94 2.04 -2.71
CA PHE A 208 4.90 2.92 -3.20
C PHE A 208 3.85 2.14 -3.99
N ASP A 209 2.59 2.49 -3.74
CA ASP A 209 1.46 2.04 -4.54
C ASP A 209 0.87 3.20 -5.33
N PHE A 210 0.38 2.92 -6.53
CA PHE A 210 -0.34 3.87 -7.38
C PHE A 210 -1.66 3.25 -7.85
N GLY A 211 -2.75 3.93 -7.53
CA GLY A 211 -4.11 3.48 -7.83
C GLY A 211 -4.81 4.40 -8.82
N PHE A 212 -5.62 3.79 -9.68
CA PHE A 212 -6.61 4.43 -10.53
C PHE A 212 -7.96 3.73 -10.35
N LEU A 213 -9.04 4.50 -10.27
CA LEU A 213 -10.41 3.99 -10.18
C LEU A 213 -11.37 4.89 -10.94
N MET A 214 -12.14 4.30 -11.85
CA MET A 214 -13.18 4.97 -12.63
C MET A 214 -14.54 4.31 -12.41
N ARG A 215 -15.54 5.10 -12.01
CA ARG A 215 -16.95 4.73 -11.84
C ARG A 215 -17.81 5.52 -12.85
N PRO A 216 -18.18 4.95 -14.00
CA PRO A 216 -18.90 5.70 -15.03
C PRO A 216 -20.30 6.13 -14.61
N GLU A 217 -20.68 7.35 -14.98
CA GLU A 217 -21.98 7.93 -14.62
C GLU A 217 -23.16 7.21 -15.31
N PHE A 218 -22.97 6.75 -16.55
CA PHE A 218 -23.99 5.99 -17.28
C PHE A 218 -24.41 4.70 -16.56
N ALA A 219 -23.51 4.12 -15.77
CA ALA A 219 -23.73 2.92 -14.99
C ALA A 219 -24.31 3.21 -13.59
N LYS A 220 -24.54 4.49 -13.24
CA LYS A 220 -24.89 4.92 -11.88
C LYS A 220 -23.94 4.34 -10.82
N GLY A 221 -22.65 4.24 -11.16
CA GLY A 221 -21.62 3.68 -10.28
C GLY A 221 -21.68 2.16 -10.07
N ARG A 222 -22.53 1.42 -10.79
CA ARG A 222 -22.63 -0.05 -10.70
C ARG A 222 -21.50 -0.79 -11.40
N PHE A 223 -20.81 -0.12 -12.31
CA PHE A 223 -19.61 -0.63 -12.98
C PHE A 223 -18.42 0.23 -12.55
N GLY A 224 -17.27 -0.43 -12.39
CA GLY A 224 -16.02 0.21 -12.04
C GLY A 224 -14.86 -0.41 -12.78
N TYR A 225 -13.95 0.42 -13.30
CA TYR A 225 -12.67 -0.01 -13.85
C TYR A 225 -11.57 0.49 -12.94
N ALA A 226 -10.61 -0.38 -12.62
CA ALA A 226 -9.53 -0.03 -11.73
C ALA A 226 -8.22 -0.68 -12.15
N PHE A 227 -7.14 0.00 -11.81
CA PHE A 227 -5.78 -0.48 -11.99
C PHE A 227 -4.98 -0.07 -10.76
N VAL A 228 -4.12 -0.95 -10.28
CA VAL A 228 -3.23 -0.66 -9.16
C VAL A 228 -1.86 -1.25 -9.45
N LEU A 229 -0.83 -0.45 -9.26
CA LEU A 229 0.55 -0.89 -9.12
C LEU A 229 0.85 -0.90 -7.62
N LYS A 230 1.37 -2.02 -7.11
CA LYS A 230 1.68 -2.18 -5.69
C LYS A 230 3.14 -2.49 -5.47
N ASN A 231 3.63 -2.12 -4.29
CA ASN A 231 4.94 -2.49 -3.78
C ASN A 231 6.08 -2.12 -4.73
N ILE A 232 6.01 -0.95 -5.37
CA ILE A 232 7.12 -0.43 -6.18
C ILE A 232 8.13 0.22 -5.23
N GLY A 233 9.31 -0.37 -5.10
CA GLY A 233 10.42 0.16 -4.31
C GLY A 233 11.45 -0.91 -3.94
N GLU A 234 12.46 -0.50 -3.16
CA GLU A 234 13.54 -1.35 -2.62
C GLU A 234 13.36 -1.59 -1.12
#